data_AF-A0A6C0DVY2-F1
#
_entry.id   AF-A0A6C0DVY2-F1
#
_cell.length_a   1.000
_cell.length_b   1.000
_cell.length_c   1.000
_cell.angle_alpha   90.00
_cell.angle_beta   90.00
_cell.angle_gamma   90.00
#
_symmetry.space_group_name_H-M   'P 1'
#
loop_
_entity.id
_entity.type
_entity.pdbx_description
1 polymer ?
#
loop_
_entity_poly.entity_id
_entity_poly.type
_entity_poly.pdbx_seq_one_letter_code
_entity_poly.pdbx_strand_id
1 'polypeptide(L)'
;MCSICKDTLQDFSINHTEALCPLRNSRYCSYCAQYGHLTKSCPAKPKQIFREPAYLEQLIPYSDLKEYNISSKTPIRYKEVEEPQQLLEIKDDDKVIAAWLSARSIKVPKGHTKRHTLEEYAKLQNKRVVYIH
;
A
#
# COMPACT_ATOMS: atom_id res chain seq x y z
N MET A 1 27.24 8.09 -2.81
CA MET A 1 26.10 7.98 -3.75
C MET A 1 24.80 7.90 -2.97
N CYS A 2 23.81 8.76 -3.25
CA CYS A 2 22.52 8.71 -2.56
C CYS A 2 21.66 7.53 -3.06
N SER A 3 20.74 7.05 -2.22
CA SER A 3 19.81 5.95 -2.55
C SER A 3 18.98 6.23 -3.81
N ILE A 4 18.49 7.47 -3.95
CA ILE A 4 17.61 7.90 -5.05
C ILE A 4 18.34 7.85 -6.41
N CYS A 5 19.59 8.31 -6.46
CA CYS A 5 20.40 8.27 -7.68
C CYS A 5 20.86 6.84 -7.99
N LYS A 6 21.13 6.02 -6.97
CA LYS A 6 21.51 4.61 -7.16
C LYS A 6 20.47 3.84 -7.97
N ASP A 7 19.19 4.04 -7.64
CA ASP A 7 18.09 3.32 -8.29
C ASP A 7 17.85 3.77 -9.75
N THR A 8 18.33 4.95 -10.14
CA THR A 8 17.95 5.57 -11.41
C THR A 8 19.09 5.83 -12.38
N LEU A 9 20.27 6.18 -11.88
CA LEU A 9 21.41 6.60 -12.69
C LEU A 9 22.58 5.60 -12.65
N GLN A 10 22.44 4.49 -11.91
CA GLN A 10 23.38 3.38 -11.76
C GLN A 10 24.83 3.83 -11.48
N ASP A 11 25.56 4.27 -12.51
CA ASP A 11 26.98 4.64 -12.48
C ASP A 11 27.25 6.15 -12.35
N PHE A 12 26.27 7.02 -12.65
CA PHE A 12 26.46 8.47 -12.54
C PHE A 12 26.30 8.94 -11.09
N SER A 13 27.42 9.04 -10.36
CA SER A 13 27.42 9.39 -8.94
C SER A 13 28.10 10.73 -8.67
N ILE A 14 27.31 11.68 -8.17
CA ILE A 14 27.80 12.90 -7.53
C ILE A 14 27.61 12.71 -6.02
N ASN A 15 28.59 13.09 -5.21
CA ASN A 15 28.47 13.02 -3.75
C ASN A 15 27.56 14.14 -3.23
N HIS A 16 26.41 13.76 -2.67
CA HIS A 16 25.44 14.66 -2.04
C HIS A 16 24.59 13.90 -1.01
N THR A 17 23.92 14.64 -0.13
CA THR A 17 22.92 14.10 0.79
C THR A 17 21.54 14.00 0.11
N GLU A 18 20.65 13.13 0.58
CA GLU A 18 19.33 12.93 -0.05
C GLU A 18 18.48 14.20 -0.11
N ALA A 19 18.62 15.10 0.88
CA ALA A 19 17.95 16.41 0.89
C ALA A 19 18.43 17.34 -0.23
N LEU A 20 19.70 17.21 -0.62
CA LEU A 20 20.34 18.01 -1.68
C LEU A 20 20.48 17.22 -2.98
N CYS A 21 19.70 16.15 -3.16
CA CYS A 21 19.76 15.34 -4.35
C CYS A 21 19.23 16.12 -5.56
N PRO A 22 20.06 16.39 -6.59
CA PRO A 22 19.63 17.17 -7.75
C PRO A 22 18.51 16.47 -8.52
N LEU A 23 18.55 15.14 -8.61
CA LEU A 23 17.50 14.35 -9.25
C LEU A 23 16.17 14.39 -8.48
N ARG A 24 16.22 14.38 -7.14
CA ARG A 24 15.03 14.54 -6.31
C ARG A 24 14.45 15.94 -6.46
N ASN A 25 15.33 16.95 -6.44
CA ASN A 25 14.95 18.36 -6.48
C ASN A 25 14.48 18.82 -7.86
N SER A 26 14.91 18.17 -8.95
CA SER A 26 14.41 18.45 -10.29
C SER A 26 13.07 17.76 -10.62
N ARG A 27 12.62 16.81 -9.78
CA ARG A 27 11.34 16.12 -10.01
C ARG A 27 10.15 16.99 -9.66
N TYR A 28 9.27 17.16 -10.65
CA TYR A 28 7.99 17.83 -10.52
C TYR A 28 6.88 16.85 -10.08
N CYS A 29 6.08 17.22 -9.08
CA CYS A 29 4.94 16.44 -8.64
C CYS A 29 3.64 16.93 -9.30
N SER A 30 2.96 16.05 -10.04
CA SER A 30 1.69 16.36 -10.71
C SER A 30 0.50 16.52 -9.76
N TYR A 31 0.61 16.12 -8.49
CA TYR A 31 -0.50 16.26 -7.53
C TYR A 31 -0.55 17.62 -6.84
N CYS A 32 0.61 18.17 -6.46
CA CYS A 32 0.68 19.44 -5.72
C CYS A 32 1.43 20.54 -6.47
N ALA A 33 1.89 20.25 -7.70
CA ALA A 33 2.67 21.17 -8.52
C ALA A 33 3.97 21.67 -7.87
N GLN A 34 4.53 20.93 -6.92
CA GLN A 34 5.80 21.27 -6.24
C GLN A 34 6.92 20.30 -6.62
N TYR A 35 8.15 20.77 -6.46
CA TYR A 35 9.37 19.99 -6.71
C TYR A 35 9.86 19.26 -5.45
N GLY A 36 10.82 18.35 -5.61
CA GLY A 36 11.59 17.82 -4.48
C GLY A 36 11.01 16.59 -3.80
N HIS A 37 10.05 15.89 -4.40
CA HIS A 37 9.54 14.62 -3.84
C HIS A 37 8.95 13.71 -4.92
N LEU A 38 8.64 12.47 -4.55
CA LEU A 38 7.99 11.52 -5.44
C LEU A 38 6.47 11.68 -5.33
N THR A 39 5.76 11.51 -6.45
CA THR A 39 4.29 11.52 -6.51
C THR A 39 3.64 10.57 -5.49
N LYS A 40 4.31 9.45 -5.17
CA LYS A 40 3.88 8.49 -4.14
C LYS A 40 3.97 9.01 -2.71
N SER A 41 4.90 9.92 -2.42
CA SER A 41 5.15 10.52 -1.10
C SER A 41 4.63 11.96 -1.00
N CYS A 42 3.75 12.37 -1.92
CA CYS A 42 3.18 13.72 -1.91
C CYS A 42 2.28 13.93 -0.68
N PRO A 43 2.48 15.01 0.11
CA PRO A 43 1.63 15.29 1.26
C PRO A 43 0.19 15.68 0.86
N ALA A 44 0.01 16.25 -0.34
CA ALA A 44 -1.29 16.60 -0.91
C ALA A 44 -1.76 15.56 -1.94
N LYS A 45 -1.50 14.27 -1.67
CA LYS A 45 -1.94 13.17 -2.52
C LYS A 45 -3.48 13.19 -2.62
N PRO A 46 -4.10 13.33 -3.82
CA PRO A 46 -5.56 13.33 -3.94
C PRO A 46 -6.13 12.00 -3.47
N LYS A 47 -7.30 12.05 -2.82
CA LYS A 47 -8.03 10.86 -2.35
C LYS A 47 -8.23 9.87 -3.50
N GLN A 48 -8.27 8.58 -3.18
CA GLN A 48 -8.40 7.49 -4.16
C GLN A 48 -9.67 7.63 -5.03
N ILE A 49 -10.75 8.15 -4.44
CA ILE A 49 -12.01 8.47 -5.16
C ILE A 49 -11.85 9.44 -6.33
N PHE A 50 -10.75 10.22 -6.39
CA PHE A 50 -10.46 11.11 -7.52
C PHE A 50 -9.49 10.50 -8.53
N ARG A 51 -8.91 9.34 -8.22
CA ARG A 51 -7.97 8.60 -9.08
C ARG A 51 -8.67 7.48 -9.83
N GLU A 52 -9.65 6.87 -9.18
CA GLU A 52 -10.42 5.78 -9.74
C GLU A 52 -11.69 6.34 -10.38
N PRO A 53 -12.03 5.88 -11.60
CA PRO A 53 -13.26 6.29 -12.25
C PRO A 53 -14.47 5.76 -11.46
N ALA A 54 -15.39 6.63 -11.09
CA ALA A 54 -16.68 6.24 -10.52
C ALA A 54 -17.66 5.77 -11.60
N TYR A 55 -17.52 6.28 -12.82
CA TYR A 55 -18.41 6.03 -13.96
C TYR A 55 -17.63 5.58 -15.20
N LEU A 56 -18.25 4.74 -16.03
CA LEU A 56 -17.64 4.27 -17.29
C LEU A 56 -17.31 5.44 -18.22
N GLU A 57 -18.12 6.47 -18.24
CA GLU A 57 -17.96 7.63 -19.11
C GLU A 57 -16.69 8.44 -18.77
N GLN A 58 -16.14 8.30 -17.56
CA GLN A 58 -14.84 8.89 -17.21
C GLN A 58 -13.65 8.19 -17.90
N LEU A 59 -13.87 7.01 -18.46
CA LEU A 59 -12.88 6.24 -19.23
C LEU A 59 -13.01 6.48 -20.75
N ILE A 60 -14.03 7.22 -21.18
CA ILE A 60 -14.28 7.53 -22.59
C ILE A 60 -13.69 8.92 -22.89
N PRO A 61 -12.96 9.09 -24.01
CA PRO A 61 -12.49 10.41 -24.44
C PRO A 61 -13.64 11.41 -24.57
N TYR A 62 -13.39 12.67 -24.18
CA TYR A 62 -14.41 13.72 -24.23
C TYR A 62 -14.93 13.99 -25.65
N SER A 63 -14.08 13.79 -26.67
CA SER A 63 -14.49 13.88 -28.08
C SER A 63 -15.65 12.95 -28.40
N ASP A 64 -15.53 11.71 -27.96
CA ASP A 64 -16.46 10.63 -28.31
C ASP A 64 -17.74 10.78 -27.50
N LEU A 65 -17.62 11.20 -26.23
CA LEU A 65 -18.79 11.57 -25.42
C LEU A 65 -19.64 12.65 -26.11
N LYS A 66 -18.98 13.65 -26.70
CA LYS A 66 -19.66 14.75 -27.40
C LYS A 66 -20.22 14.31 -28.75
N GLU A 67 -19.46 13.55 -29.53
CA GLU A 67 -19.88 13.06 -30.85
C GLU A 67 -21.13 12.18 -30.76
N TYR A 68 -21.15 11.27 -29.78
CA TYR A 68 -22.23 10.31 -29.59
C TYR A 68 -23.30 10.78 -28.58
N ASN A 69 -23.21 12.03 -28.09
CA ASN A 69 -24.12 12.60 -27.07
C ASN A 69 -24.29 11.71 -25.82
N ILE A 70 -23.21 11.07 -25.39
CA ILE A 70 -23.20 10.20 -24.21
C ILE A 70 -23.17 11.10 -22.97
N SER A 71 -24.26 11.09 -22.22
CA SER A 71 -24.45 11.87 -20.98
C SER A 71 -24.81 11.00 -19.77
N SER A 72 -24.81 9.67 -19.96
CA SER A 72 -25.03 8.71 -18.89
C SER A 72 -23.94 8.76 -17.83
N LYS A 73 -24.23 8.21 -16.65
CA LYS A 73 -23.29 8.07 -15.53
C LYS A 73 -23.36 6.65 -15.02
N THR A 74 -22.85 5.73 -15.82
CA THR A 74 -22.95 4.29 -15.58
C THR A 74 -21.98 3.90 -14.48
N PRO A 75 -22.43 3.52 -13.26
CA PRO A 75 -21.53 3.28 -12.14
C PRO A 75 -20.62 2.08 -12.40
N ILE A 76 -19.32 2.23 -12.16
CA ILE A 76 -18.38 1.12 -12.18
C ILE A 76 -18.51 0.35 -10.87
N ARG A 77 -18.91 -0.93 -10.96
CA ARG A 77 -18.93 -1.83 -9.82
C ARG A 77 -17.57 -2.50 -9.69
N TYR A 78 -16.77 -2.03 -8.75
CA TYR A 78 -15.57 -2.74 -8.35
C TYR A 78 -15.99 -4.04 -7.67
N LYS A 79 -15.50 -5.16 -8.18
CA LYS A 79 -15.61 -6.42 -7.47
C LYS A 79 -14.61 -6.32 -6.31
N GLU A 80 -15.11 -6.33 -5.08
CA GLU A 80 -14.24 -6.58 -3.93
C GLU A 80 -13.63 -7.96 -4.15
N VAL A 81 -12.36 -7.98 -4.54
CA VAL A 81 -11.60 -9.22 -4.56
C VAL A 81 -11.36 -9.52 -3.09
N GLU A 82 -12.13 -10.44 -2.52
CA GLU A 82 -11.77 -11.02 -1.23
C GLU A 82 -10.36 -11.60 -1.38
N GLU A 83 -9.38 -10.95 -0.76
CA GLU A 83 -8.03 -11.49 -0.73
C GLU A 83 -8.11 -12.88 -0.12
N PRO A 84 -7.56 -13.91 -0.78
CA PRO A 84 -7.60 -15.27 -0.26
C PRO A 84 -6.98 -15.25 1.13
N GLN A 85 -7.66 -15.89 2.09
CA GLN A 85 -7.22 -15.93 3.48
C GLN A 85 -5.78 -16.42 3.54
N GLN A 86 -4.87 -15.57 4.03
CA GLN A 86 -3.44 -15.91 4.08
C GLN A 86 -3.19 -16.93 5.20
N LEU A 87 -2.35 -17.93 4.95
CA LEU A 87 -1.96 -18.90 5.97
C LEU A 87 -0.85 -18.31 6.86
N LEU A 88 -0.99 -18.50 8.16
CA LEU A 88 0.02 -18.21 9.17
C LEU A 88 0.48 -19.55 9.74
N GLU A 89 1.55 -20.08 9.17
CA GLU A 89 2.19 -21.30 9.63
C GLU A 89 3.09 -20.98 10.82
N ILE A 90 2.85 -21.65 11.95
CA ILE A 90 3.67 -21.49 13.14
C ILE A 90 3.85 -22.84 13.81
N LYS A 91 5.06 -23.08 14.34
CA LYS A 91 5.30 -24.25 15.16
C LYS A 91 4.44 -24.21 16.41
N ASP A 92 3.84 -25.34 16.77
CA ASP A 92 3.00 -25.45 17.96
C ASP A 92 3.81 -25.49 19.27
N ASP A 93 4.51 -24.40 19.54
CA ASP A 93 5.35 -24.22 20.73
C ASP A 93 5.06 -22.85 21.35
N ASP A 94 4.77 -22.88 22.65
CA ASP A 94 4.41 -21.74 23.47
C ASP A 94 5.49 -20.65 23.55
N LYS A 95 6.77 -21.02 23.34
CA LYS A 95 7.90 -20.08 23.21
C LYS A 95 7.92 -19.42 21.84
N VAL A 96 7.65 -20.18 20.78
CA VAL A 96 7.63 -19.69 19.40
C VAL A 96 6.47 -18.71 19.21
N ILE A 97 5.29 -19.06 19.73
CA ILE A 97 4.11 -18.19 19.70
C ILE A 97 4.37 -16.90 20.49
N ALA A 98 4.98 -16.98 21.67
CA ALA A 98 5.33 -15.80 22.47
C ALA A 98 6.33 -14.88 21.75
N ALA A 99 7.38 -15.45 21.17
CA ALA A 99 8.38 -14.69 20.40
C ALA A 99 7.74 -14.00 19.19
N TRP A 100 6.85 -14.69 18.49
CA TRP A 100 6.12 -14.16 17.34
C TRP A 100 5.19 -12.99 17.72
N LEU A 101 4.43 -13.13 18.81
CA LEU A 101 3.55 -12.07 19.33
C LEU A 101 4.36 -10.85 19.78
N SER A 102 5.48 -11.09 20.47
CA SER A 102 6.39 -10.04 20.92
C SER A 102 7.03 -9.28 19.76
N ALA A 103 7.44 -9.97 18.69
CA ALA A 103 8.01 -9.34 17.49
C ALA A 103 7.04 -8.38 16.77
N ARG A 104 5.73 -8.58 16.98
CA ARG A 104 4.66 -7.72 16.45
C ARG A 104 4.08 -6.75 17.49
N SER A 105 4.71 -6.64 18.66
CA SER A 105 4.27 -5.78 19.76
C SER A 105 2.84 -6.10 20.26
N ILE A 106 2.40 -7.36 20.13
CA ILE A 106 1.08 -7.81 20.58
C ILE A 106 1.19 -8.26 22.03
N LYS A 107 0.41 -7.61 22.91
CA LYS A 107 0.35 -7.97 24.33
C LYS A 107 -0.74 -9.02 24.55
N VAL A 108 -0.42 -10.06 25.30
CA VAL A 108 -1.39 -11.07 25.73
C VAL A 108 -2.21 -10.49 26.89
N PRO A 109 -3.55 -10.35 26.76
CA PRO A 109 -4.38 -9.88 27.85
C PRO A 109 -4.37 -10.88 29.03
N LYS A 110 -4.53 -10.38 30.25
CA LYS A 110 -4.59 -11.24 31.45
C LYS A 110 -5.78 -12.19 31.33
N GLY A 111 -5.52 -13.50 31.38
CA GLY A 111 -6.56 -14.55 31.30
C GLY A 111 -6.69 -15.22 29.93
N HIS A 112 -6.03 -14.72 28.88
CA HIS A 112 -6.04 -15.35 27.56
C HIS A 112 -4.78 -16.20 27.35
N THR A 113 -4.92 -17.32 26.63
CA THR A 113 -3.78 -18.14 26.20
C THR A 113 -3.10 -17.52 24.99
N LYS A 114 -1.80 -17.74 24.83
CA LYS A 114 -1.01 -17.18 23.71
C LYS A 114 -1.53 -17.65 22.35
N ARG A 115 -1.95 -18.92 22.26
CA ARG A 115 -2.62 -19.49 21.08
C ARG A 115 -3.89 -18.73 20.73
N HIS A 116 -4.73 -18.48 21.73
CA HIS A 116 -5.98 -17.75 21.52
C HIS A 116 -5.74 -16.32 21.04
N THR A 117 -4.77 -15.60 21.64
CA THR A 117 -4.38 -14.26 21.18
C THR A 117 -3.84 -14.27 19.74
N LEU A 118 -3.10 -15.31 19.35
CA LEU A 118 -2.61 -15.46 17.97
C LEU A 118 -3.76 -15.70 16.98
N GLU A 119 -4.74 -16.52 17.35
CA GLU A 119 -5.91 -16.82 16.51
C GLU A 119 -6.83 -15.61 16.35
N GLU A 120 -7.05 -14.84 17.42
CA GLU A 120 -7.78 -13.57 17.36
C GLU A 120 -7.07 -12.57 16.45
N TYR A 121 -5.75 -12.44 16.59
CA TYR A 121 -4.95 -11.59 15.70
C TYR A 121 -5.04 -12.04 14.25
N ALA A 122 -4.94 -13.35 14.00
CA ALA A 122 -5.04 -13.90 12.65
C ALA A 122 -6.40 -13.57 12.02
N LYS A 123 -7.50 -13.73 12.76
CA LYS A 123 -8.85 -13.35 12.30
C LYS A 123 -8.94 -11.86 11.94
N LEU A 124 -8.39 -10.97 12.77
CA LEU A 124 -8.37 -9.52 12.50
C LEU A 124 -7.57 -9.15 11.25
N GLN A 125 -6.62 -9.99 10.84
CA GLN A 125 -5.76 -9.78 9.68
C GLN A 125 -6.18 -10.61 8.46
N ASN A 126 -7.37 -11.21 8.47
CA ASN A 126 -7.85 -12.14 7.44
C ASN A 126 -6.85 -13.29 7.16
N LYS A 127 -6.32 -13.88 8.25
CA LYS A 127 -5.37 -15.00 8.21
C LYS A 127 -5.94 -16.23 8.91
N ARG A 128 -5.47 -17.40 8.50
CA ARG A 128 -5.75 -18.69 9.16
C ARG A 128 -4.47 -19.23 9.76
N VAL A 129 -4.46 -19.48 11.07
CA VAL A 129 -3.33 -20.11 11.74
C VAL A 129 -3.31 -21.60 11.39
N VAL A 130 -2.14 -22.10 11.00
CA VAL A 130 -1.86 -23.52 10.81
C VAL A 130 -0.70 -23.88 11.73
N TYR A 131 -0.97 -24.78 12.67
CA TYR A 131 0.03 -25.27 13.60
C TYR A 131 0.79 -26.42 12.94
N ILE A 132 2.10 -26.25 12.78
CA ILE A 132 3.01 -27.31 12.31
C ILE A 132 3.66 -28.00 13.52
N HIS A 133 3.79 -29.32 13.45
CA HIS A 133 4.38 -30.17 14.50
C HIS A 133 5.91 -30.22 14.40
#